data_AF-A0AAJ2NTX7-F1
#
_entry.id   AF-A0AAJ2NTX7-F1
#
_cell.length_a   1.000
_cell.length_b   1.000
_cell.length_c   1.000
_cell.angle_alpha   90.00
_cell.angle_beta   90.00
_cell.angle_gamma   90.00
#
_symmetry.space_group_name_H-M   'P 1'
#
loop_
_entity.id
_entity.type
_entity.pdbx_description
1 polymer ?
#
loop_
_entity_poly.entity_id
_entity_poly.type
_entity_poly.pdbx_seq_one_letter_code
_entity_poly.pdbx_strand_id
1 'polypeptide(L)' 'LVLRPEMTTPIARVAAAKLLEDDLPVRLAYSANVFRAQQREGGRPAEFEQIGIECLNEETIAADGEVIALLISSLKKTG' A
#
# COMPACT_ATOMS: atom_id res chain seq x y z
N LEU A 1 22.30 3.47 -1.03
CA LEU A 1 21.12 2.60 -1.18
C LEU A 1 20.50 2.42 0.19
N VAL A 2 19.17 2.47 0.30
CA VAL A 2 18.41 2.34 1.57
C VAL A 2 17.33 1.28 1.39
N LEU A 3 17.09 0.45 2.41
CA LEU A 3 16.00 -0.52 2.40
C LEU A 3 14.65 0.20 2.58
N ARG A 4 13.63 -0.25 1.84
CA ARG A 4 12.30 0.37 1.88
C ARG A 4 11.61 0.12 3.24
N PRO A 5 11.13 1.17 3.94
CA PRO A 5 10.42 1.01 5.21
C PRO A 5 8.91 0.81 5.06
N GLU A 6 8.37 1.06 3.87
CA GLU A 6 6.98 0.90 3.46
C GLU A 6 6.90 0.85 1.92
N MET A 7 5.70 0.63 1.36
CA MET A 7 5.49 0.47 -0.08
C MET A 7 4.76 1.66 -0.76
N THR A 8 4.09 2.51 -0.01
CA THR A 8 3.37 3.69 -0.53
C THR A 8 4.31 4.66 -1.23
N THR A 9 5.44 5.07 -0.62
CA THR A 9 6.39 6.00 -1.28
C THR A 9 6.95 5.46 -2.60
N PRO A 10 7.50 4.22 -2.67
CA PRO A 10 8.01 3.71 -3.93
C PRO A 10 6.91 3.50 -4.98
N ILE A 11 5.68 3.12 -4.58
CA ILE A 11 4.54 3.03 -5.50
C ILE A 11 4.16 4.40 -6.03
N ALA A 12 4.00 5.41 -5.17
CA ALA A 12 3.70 6.77 -5.57
C ALA A 12 4.73 7.31 -6.58
N ARG A 13 6.02 7.04 -6.35
CA ARG A 13 7.10 7.40 -7.28
C ARG A 13 6.95 6.74 -8.65
N VAL A 14 6.65 5.45 -8.69
CA VAL A 14 6.45 4.73 -9.97
C VAL A 14 5.18 5.22 -10.66
N ALA A 15 4.09 5.42 -9.92
CA ALA A 15 2.84 5.89 -10.46
C ALA A 15 2.98 7.29 -11.08
N ALA A 16 3.59 8.23 -10.36
CA ALA A 16 3.87 9.57 -10.87
C ALA A 16 4.73 9.57 -12.14
N ALA A 17 5.63 8.59 -12.30
CA ALA A 17 6.52 8.52 -13.45
C ALA A 17 5.95 7.77 -14.66
N LYS A 18 4.91 6.95 -14.49
CA LYS A 18 4.49 5.95 -15.49
C LYS A 18 2.99 5.67 -15.60
N LEU A 19 2.19 5.99 -14.59
CA LEU A 19 0.81 5.51 -14.49
C LEU A 19 -0.22 6.65 -14.42
N LEU A 20 0.21 7.88 -14.18
CA LEU A 20 -0.66 9.05 -14.02
C LEU A 20 -0.70 9.96 -15.27
N GLU A 21 -0.37 9.43 -16.45
CA GLU A 21 -0.36 10.23 -17.69
C GLU A 21 -1.78 10.58 -18.20
N ASP A 22 -2.75 9.67 -18.04
CA ASP A 22 -4.08 9.78 -18.69
C ASP A 22 -5.21 10.24 -17.75
N ASP A 23 -4.91 10.77 -16.56
CA ASP A 23 -5.90 11.21 -15.54
C ASP A 23 -6.96 10.14 -15.20
N LEU A 24 -6.61 8.85 -15.35
CA LEU A 24 -7.49 7.74 -15.02
C LEU A 24 -7.27 7.27 -13.58
N PRO A 25 -8.31 6.83 -12.86
CA PRO A 25 -8.16 6.21 -11.55
C PRO A 25 -7.24 4.98 -11.60
N VAL A 26 -6.25 4.93 -10.72
CA VAL A 26 -5.28 3.84 -10.64
C VAL A 26 -5.47 3.08 -9.33
N ARG A 27 -5.73 1.77 -9.43
CA ARG A 27 -5.90 0.85 -8.29
C ARG A 27 -4.78 -0.18 -8.30
N LEU A 28 -3.91 -0.15 -7.29
CA LEU A 28 -2.76 -1.05 -7.17
C LEU A 28 -2.87 -1.90 -5.92
N ALA A 29 -2.37 -3.13 -5.97
CA ALA A 29 -2.22 -4.01 -4.82
C ALA A 29 -0.78 -4.53 -4.75
N TYR A 30 -0.29 -4.77 -3.55
CA TYR A 30 1.06 -5.30 -3.32
C TYR A 30 1.09 -6.29 -2.16
N SER A 31 2.06 -7.21 -2.23
CA SER A 31 2.55 -7.99 -1.10
C SER A 31 4.08 -7.96 -1.15
N ALA A 32 4.71 -7.44 -0.10
CA ALA A 32 6.16 -7.27 -0.07
C ALA A 32 6.73 -7.17 1.35
N ASN A 33 7.96 -7.66 1.54
CA ASN A 33 8.73 -7.40 2.76
C ASN A 33 9.21 -5.93 2.80
N VAL A 34 9.19 -5.34 3.99
CA VAL A 34 9.72 -4.01 4.28
C VAL A 34 10.61 -4.05 5.51
N PHE A 35 11.50 -3.05 5.62
CA PHE A 35 12.58 -3.03 6.61
C PHE A 35 12.54 -1.76 7.43
N ARG A 36 12.37 -1.88 8.76
CA ARG A 36 12.42 -0.73 9.67
C ARG A 36 13.49 -0.96 10.73
N ALA A 37 14.39 0.01 10.87
CA ALA A 37 15.31 0.06 11.99
C ALA A 37 14.51 0.43 13.25
N GLN A 38 14.04 -0.58 13.98
CA GLN A 38 13.35 -0.40 15.25
C GLN A 38 14.37 -0.52 16.38
N GLN A 39 14.33 0.42 17.33
CA GLN A 39 14.90 0.17 18.66
C GLN A 39 14.20 -1.08 19.19
N ARG A 40 14.90 -1.87 20.02
CA ARG A 40 14.51 -3.23 20.46
C ARG A 40 13.27 -3.26 21.39
N GLU A 41 12.32 -2.36 21.19
CA GLU A 41 11.07 -2.23 21.92
C GLU A 41 10.00 -3.11 21.25
N GLY A 42 9.60 -4.19 21.95
CA GLY A 42 8.39 -4.94 21.60
C GLY A 42 8.54 -6.16 20.67
N GLY A 43 9.76 -6.62 20.39
CA GLY A 43 9.99 -7.93 19.75
C GLY A 43 9.58 -8.05 18.27
N ARG A 44 9.30 -6.93 17.61
CA ARG A 44 8.96 -6.92 16.18
C ARG A 44 10.22 -7.13 15.33
N PRO A 45 10.15 -7.97 14.28
CA PRO A 45 11.29 -8.20 13.41
C PRO A 45 11.61 -6.94 12.60
N ALA A 46 12.90 -6.73 12.33
CA ALA A 46 13.36 -5.60 11.52
C ALA A 46 12.90 -5.71 10.05
N GLU A 47 12.61 -6.93 9.59
CA GLU A 47 11.96 -7.25 8.32
C GLU A 47 10.56 -7.83 8.59
N PHE A 48 9.54 -7.32 7.92
CA PHE A 48 8.17 -7.84 8.02
C PHE A 48 7.40 -7.63 6.72
N GLU A 49 6.35 -8.43 6.52
CA GLU A 49 5.49 -8.35 5.33
C GLU A 49 4.48 -7.20 5.46
N GLN A 50 4.27 -6.49 4.35
CA GLN A 50 3.12 -5.61 4.15
C GLN A 50 2.33 -6.08 2.93
N ILE A 51 1.03 -6.23 3.14
CA ILE A 51 0.05 -6.41 2.08
C ILE A 51 -0.85 -5.18 2.11
N GLY A 52 -1.00 -4.51 0.98
CA GLY A 52 -1.74 -3.26 0.92
C GLY A 52 -2.22 -2.94 -0.49
N ILE A 53 -3.00 -1.88 -0.57
CA ILE A 53 -3.48 -1.31 -1.81
C ILE A 53 -3.23 0.19 -1.85
N GLU A 54 -3.12 0.74 -3.05
CA GLU A 54 -3.03 2.18 -3.29
C GLU A 54 -4.12 2.57 -4.28
N CYS A 55 -4.95 3.55 -3.92
CA CYS A 55 -5.94 4.16 -4.79
C CYS A 55 -5.47 5.57 -5.13
N LEU A 56 -5.18 5.83 -6.40
CA LEU A 56 -4.60 7.08 -6.87
C LEU A 56 -5.50 7.71 -7.93
N ASN A 57 -5.43 9.03 -8.03
CA ASN A 57 -6.14 9.82 -9.04
C ASN A 57 -7.67 9.71 -8.97
N GLU A 58 -8.20 9.64 -7.75
CA GLU A 58 -9.62 9.63 -7.46
C GLU A 58 -9.83 10.25 -6.06
N GLU A 59 -10.45 11.43 -6.01
CA GLU A 59 -10.61 12.22 -4.77
C GLU A 59 -12.04 12.13 -4.19
N THR A 60 -12.84 11.17 -4.66
CA THR A 60 -14.21 11.01 -4.17
C THR A 60 -14.29 10.17 -2.90
N ILE A 61 -15.28 10.46 -2.05
CA ILE A 61 -15.62 9.65 -0.86
C ILE A 61 -15.92 8.18 -1.24
N ALA A 62 -16.35 7.95 -2.49
CA ALA A 62 -16.58 6.61 -3.01
C ALA A 62 -15.28 5.77 -3.06
N ALA A 63 -14.12 6.39 -3.33
CA ALA A 63 -12.84 5.71 -3.32
C ALA A 63 -12.45 5.22 -1.92
N ASP A 64 -12.61 6.06 -0.89
CA ASP A 64 -12.40 5.65 0.50
C ASP A 64 -13.32 4.47 0.88
N GLY A 65 -14.60 4.57 0.47
CA GLY A 65 -15.58 3.50 0.66
C GLY A 65 -15.19 2.20 -0.03
N GLU A 66 -14.64 2.26 -1.25
CA GLU A 66 -14.16 1.10 -1.99
C GLU A 66 -13.00 0.40 -1.26
N VAL A 67 -12.02 1.15 -0.75
CA VAL A 67 -10.87 0.61 -0.01
C VAL A 67 -11.33 -0.13 1.25
N ILE A 68 -12.25 0.48 2.02
CA ILE A 68 -12.80 -0.14 3.23
C ILE A 68 -13.62 -1.38 2.90
N ALA A 69 -14.47 -1.31 1.87
CA ALA A 69 -15.29 -2.44 1.43
C ALA A 69 -14.41 -3.60 0.94
N LEU A 70 -13.30 -3.31 0.24
CA LEU A 70 -12.34 -4.32 -0.18
C LEU A 70 -11.68 -5.01 1.01
N LEU A 71 -11.24 -4.27 2.03
CA LEU A 71 -10.68 -4.84 3.25
C LEU A 71 -11.68 -5.80 3.93
N ILE A 72 -12.93 -5.37 4.11
CA ILE A 72 -13.99 -6.20 4.72
C ILE A 72 -14.24 -7.46 3.89
N SER A 73 -14.36 -7.32 2.57
CA SER A 73 -14.56 -8.42 1.64
C SER A 73 -13.41 -9.43 1.69
N SER A 74 -12.18 -8.93 1.79
CA SER A 74 -10.97 -9.75 1.85
C SER A 74 -10.93 -10.56 3.16
N LEU A 75 -11.17 -9.91 4.31
CA LEU A 75 -11.23 -10.59 5.61
C LEU A 75 -12.29 -11.69 5.61
N LYS A 76 -13.52 -11.39 5.17
CA LYS A 76 -14.61 -12.38 5.09
C LYS A 76 -14.29 -13.58 4.19
N LYS A 77 -13.47 -13.38 3.14
CA LYS A 77 -13.04 -14.48 2.25
C LYS A 77 -11.96 -15.35 2.88
N THR A 78 -11.16 -14.81 3.80
CA THR A 78 -10.06 -15.53 4.45
C THR A 78 -10.45 -16.27 5.72
N GLY A 79 -11.62 -15.97 6.33
CA GLY A 79 -12.16 -16.65 7.51
C GLY A 79 -12.54 -15.68 8.61
#